data_AF-A0A672R7A7-F1
#
_entry.id   AF-A0A672R7A7-F1
#
_cell.length_a   1.000
_cell.length_b   1.000
_cell.length_c   1.000
_cell.angle_alpha   90.00
_cell.angle_beta   90.00
_cell.angle_gamma   90.00
#
_symmetry.space_group_name_H-M   'P 1'
#
loop_
_entity.id
_entity.type
_entity.pdbx_description
1 polymer ?
#
loop_
_entity_poly.entity_id
_entity_poly.type
_entity_poly.pdbx_seq_one_letter_code
_entity_poly.pdbx_strand_id
1 'polypeptide(L)' 'MRTRALEKGFTLNEYTIRPLGVTGVAGEPLLLDSEKDMFDYIQWKYREPKERSE' A
#
# COMPACT_ATOMS: atom_id res chain seq x y z
N MET A 1 6.49 5.79 -0.36
CA MET A 1 5.55 4.64 -0.41
C MET A 1 4.10 5.04 -0.08
N ARG A 2 3.81 5.63 1.10
CA ARG A 2 2.44 6.01 1.50
C ARG A 2 1.74 6.96 0.53
N THR A 3 2.44 7.97 0.01
CA THR A 3 1.90 8.91 -1.00
C THR A 3 1.42 8.19 -2.25
N ARG A 4 2.20 7.21 -2.74
CA ARG A 4 1.85 6.42 -3.93
C ARG A 4 0.62 5.54 -3.69
N ALA A 5 0.48 4.99 -2.49
CA ALA A 5 -0.71 4.25 -2.11
C ALA A 5 -1.94 5.17 -2.22
N LEU A 6 -1.87 6.40 -1.70
CA LEU A 6 -2.97 7.37 -1.77
C LEU A 6 -3.34 7.73 -3.21
N GLU A 7 -2.35 7.96 -4.08
CA GLU A 7 -2.58 8.20 -5.52
C GLU A 7 -3.30 7.02 -6.20
N LYS A 8 -3.06 5.80 -5.72
CA LYS A 8 -3.69 4.57 -6.21
C LYS A 8 -5.02 4.25 -5.53
N GLY A 9 -5.49 5.12 -4.63
CA GLY A 9 -6.74 4.88 -3.89
C GLY A 9 -6.58 3.85 -2.77
N PHE A 10 -5.42 3.80 -2.14
CA PHE A 10 -5.16 2.97 -0.95
C PHE A 10 -4.58 3.81 0.18
N THR A 11 -4.98 3.52 1.41
CA THR A 11 -4.30 4.03 2.60
C THR A 11 -3.41 2.95 3.17
N LEU A 12 -2.18 3.32 3.48
CA LEU A 12 -1.17 2.43 4.01
C LEU A 12 -0.76 2.89 5.41
N ASN A 13 -0.97 2.04 6.40
CA ASN A 13 -0.43 2.21 7.75
C ASN A 13 0.52 1.05 8.09
N GLU A 14 1.07 1.05 9.30
CA GLU A 14 2.02 0.03 9.78
C GLU A 14 1.38 -1.35 10.01
N TYR A 15 0.04 -1.44 10.04
CA TYR A 15 -0.69 -2.69 10.32
C TYR A 15 -1.38 -3.27 9.08
N THR A 16 -1.85 -2.41 8.18
CA THR A 16 -2.83 -2.75 7.15
C THR A 16 -2.73 -1.82 5.94
N ILE A 17 -3.02 -2.37 4.76
CA ILE A 17 -3.42 -1.59 3.59
C ILE A 17 -4.95 -1.65 3.47
N ARG A 18 -5.59 -0.52 3.21
CA ARG A 18 -7.05 -0.44 3.05
C ARG A 18 -7.36 0.32 1.76
N PRO A 19 -8.35 -0.13 0.97
CA PRO A 19 -8.82 0.65 -0.17
C PRO A 19 -9.51 1.92 0.35
N LEU A 20 -9.26 3.03 -0.34
CA LEU A 20 -9.91 4.30 -0.12
C LEU A 20 -11.08 4.39 -1.09
N GLY A 21 -12.29 4.46 -0.54
CA GLY A 21 -13.50 4.69 -1.34
C GLY A 21 -13.55 6.12 -1.90
N VAL A 22 -14.49 6.35 -2.82
CA VAL A 22 -14.73 7.69 -3.43
C VAL A 22 -15.04 8.79 -2.40
N THR A 23 -15.48 8.40 -1.20
CA THR A 23 -15.77 9.30 -0.08
C THR A 23 -14.54 9.66 0.76
N GLY A 24 -13.38 9.07 0.49
CA GLY A 24 -12.17 9.23 1.30
C GLY A 24 -12.17 8.40 2.60
N VAL A 25 -13.15 7.51 2.78
CA VAL A 25 -13.22 6.59 3.92
C VAL A 25 -12.44 5.32 3.61
N ALA A 26 -11.61 4.89 4.55
CA ALA A 26 -10.87 3.64 4.46
C ALA A 26 -11.81 2.45 4.64
N GLY A 27 -11.81 1.53 3.68
CA GLY A 27 -12.58 0.29 3.73
C GLY A 27 -11.93 -0.78 4.62
N GLU A 28 -12.30 -2.03 4.36
CA GLU A 28 -11.76 -3.18 5.08
C GLU A 28 -10.28 -3.43 4.75
N PRO A 29 -9.49 -3.94 5.72
CA PRO A 29 -8.10 -4.29 5.48
C PRO A 29 -7.96 -5.41 4.47
N LEU A 30 -7.07 -5.22 3.50
CA LEU A 30 -6.72 -6.28 2.55
C LEU A 30 -5.80 -7.29 3.23
N LEU A 31 -5.94 -8.54 2.80
CA LEU A 31 -5.04 -9.62 3.20
C LEU A 31 -3.66 -9.37 2.60
N LEU A 32 -2.65 -9.36 3.47
CA LEU A 32 -1.25 -9.25 3.11
C LEU A 32 -0.55 -10.47 3.68
N ASP A 33 -0.04 -11.34 2.81
CA ASP A 33 0.78 -12.48 3.21
C ASP A 33 2.26 -12.09 3.27
N SER A 34 2.66 -11.16 2.41
CA SER A 34 4.03 -10.68 2.30
C SER A 34 4.12 -9.20 1.94
N GLU A 35 5.27 -8.59 2.20
CA GLU A 35 5.51 -7.18 1.83
C GLU A 35 5.37 -6.95 0.32
N LYS A 36 5.67 -7.98 -0.49
CA LYS A 36 5.52 -7.93 -1.95
C LYS A 36 4.07 -7.71 -2.38
N ASP A 37 3.08 -8.22 -1.64
CA ASP A 37 1.66 -8.04 -1.95
C ASP A 37 1.26 -6.57 -1.84
N MET A 38 1.80 -5.87 -0.83
CA MET A 38 1.62 -4.43 -0.70
C MET A 38 2.16 -3.67 -1.91
N PHE A 39 3.31 -4.08 -2.47
CA PHE A 39 3.86 -3.50 -3.69
C PHE A 39 2.98 -3.78 -4.91
N ASP A 40 2.43 -4.98 -5.00
CA ASP A 40 1.53 -5.39 -6.07
C ASP A 40 0.23 -4.56 -6.07
N TYR A 41 -0.39 -4.37 -4.90
CA TYR A 41 -1.61 -3.57 -4.74
C TYR A 41 -1.44 -2.12 -5.19
N ILE A 42 -0.32 -1.48 -4.84
CA ILE A 42 -0.03 -0.11 -5.27
C ILE A 42 0.57 -0.04 -6.68
N GLN A 43 0.56 -1.15 -7.42
CA GLN A 43 1.11 -1.30 -8.76
C GLN A 43 2.54 -0.77 -8.86
N TRP A 44 3.38 -1.14 -7.90
CA TRP A 44 4.77 -0.72 -7.82
C TRP A 44 5.68 -1.93 -7.86
N LYS A 45 6.81 -1.80 -8.56
CA LYS A 45 7.80 -2.87 -8.61
C LYS A 45 8.39 -3.06 -7.21
N TYR A 46 8.35 -4.28 -6.70
CA TYR A 46 9.03 -4.65 -5.46
C TYR A 46 10.50 -4.25 -5.54
N ARG A 47 10.96 -3.51 -4.53
CA ARG A 47 12.36 -3.10 -4.35
C ARG A 47 12.89 -3.77 -3.11
N GLU A 48 14.13 -4.23 -3.09
CA GLU A 48 14.68 -4.79 -1.85
C GLU A 48 14.86 -3.70 -0.77
N PRO A 49 14.88 -4.05 0.53
CA PRO A 49 15.07 -3.08 1.62
C PRO A 49 16.31 -2.19 1.43
N LYS A 50 17.40 -2.78 0.91
CA LYS A 50 18.65 -2.07 0.58
C LYS A 50 18.51 -1.01 -0.53
N GLU A 51 17.51 -1.13 -1.39
CA GLU A 51 17.23 -0.18 -2.48
C GLU A 51 16.24 0.93 -2.06
N ARG A 52 15.80 0.92 -0.79
CA ARG A 52 14.82 1.86 -0.22
C ARG A 52 15.43 2.79 0.83
N SER A 53 16.75 2.73 1.04
CA SER A 53 17.49 3.71 1.83
C SER A 53 17.58 5.03 1.05
N GLU A 54 16.52 5.83 1.12
CA GLU A 54 16.56 7.29 0.85
C GLU A 54 17.07 8.05 2.07
#